data_AF-A0A6V7L5J0-F1
#
_entry.id   AF-A0A6V7L5J0-F1
#
_cell.length_a   1.000
_cell.length_b   1.000
_cell.length_c   1.000
_cell.angle_alpha   90.00
_cell.angle_beta   90.00
_cell.angle_gamma   90.00
#
_symmetry.space_group_name_H-M   'P 1'
#
loop_
_entity.id
_entity.type
_entity.pdbx_description
1 polymer ?
#
loop_
_entity_poly.entity_id
_entity_poly.type
_entity_poly.pdbx_seq_one_letter_code
_entity_poly.pdbx_strand_id
1 'polypeptide(L)' 'DITWTTLAVLVNAAFFKGRWSKPFDKDETRDKLFHYEDGTTEKLPTMHAQGHFMYGVLEDVEAKFAVLDYQ' A
#
# COMPACT_ATOMS: atom_id res chain seq x y z
N ASP A 1 -22.15 21.64 2.10
CA ASP A 1 -23.51 21.09 2.09
C ASP A 1 -24.21 21.36 0.78
N ILE A 2 -25.11 20.46 0.39
CA ILE A 2 -25.92 20.55 -0.83
C ILE A 2 -26.89 21.75 -0.69
N THR A 3 -26.99 22.59 -1.73
CA THR A 3 -27.79 23.82 -1.73
C THR A 3 -29.19 23.62 -2.35
N TRP A 4 -30.08 24.59 -2.14
CA TRP A 4 -31.47 24.56 -2.61
C TRP A 4 -31.65 24.58 -4.14
N THR A 5 -30.60 24.85 -4.91
CA THR A 5 -30.61 24.80 -6.39
C THR A 5 -29.97 23.55 -6.96
N THR A 6 -29.53 22.61 -6.11
CA THR A 6 -28.86 21.39 -6.60
C THR A 6 -29.87 20.48 -7.29
N LEU A 7 -29.70 20.28 -8.61
CA LEU A 7 -30.63 19.50 -9.44
C LEU A 7 -30.34 17.99 -9.41
N ALA A 8 -29.08 17.58 -9.26
CA ALA A 8 -28.68 16.19 -9.07
C ALA A 8 -27.28 16.09 -8.44
N VAL A 9 -27.07 15.02 -7.66
CA VAL A 9 -25.74 14.61 -7.17
C VAL A 9 -25.59 13.12 -7.39
N LEU A 10 -24.47 12.72 -7.99
CA LEU A 10 -24.05 11.33 -8.08
C LEU A 10 -22.80 11.16 -7.23
N VAL A 11 -22.88 10.33 -6.19
CA VAL A 11 -21.76 10.02 -5.29
C VAL A 11 -21.43 8.55 -5.40
N ASN A 12 -20.14 8.23 -5.46
CA ASN A 12 -19.63 6.87 -5.34
C ASN A 12 -18.57 6.83 -4.23
N ALA A 13 -18.62 5.77 -3.43
CA ALA A 13 -17.60 5.47 -2.43
C ALA A 13 -17.25 3.98 -2.53
N ALA A 14 -15.95 3.68 -2.51
CA ALA A 14 -15.43 2.32 -2.50
C ALA A 14 -14.51 2.15 -1.29
N PHE A 15 -14.69 1.06 -0.56
CA PHE A 15 -13.86 0.68 0.58
C PHE A 15 -13.42 -0.77 0.44
N PHE A 16 -12.12 -1.01 0.56
CA PHE A 16 -11.55 -2.34 0.50
C PHE A 16 -10.57 -2.55 1.64
N LYS A 17 -10.78 -3.64 2.39
CA LYS A 17 -9.87 -4.13 3.43
C LYS A 17 -9.73 -5.64 3.28
N GLY A 18 -8.92 -6.05 2.30
CA GLY A 18 -8.62 -7.45 2.05
C GLY A 18 -7.75 -8.06 3.16
N ARG A 19 -7.92 -9.36 3.39
CA ARG A 19 -6.99 -10.15 4.19
C ARG A 19 -5.92 -10.72 3.27
N TRP A 20 -4.65 -10.57 3.63
CA TRP A 20 -3.58 -11.20 2.87
C TRP A 20 -3.72 -12.73 2.94
N SER A 21 -3.50 -13.40 1.82
CA SER A 21 -3.42 -14.86 1.76
C SER A 21 -2.25 -15.38 2.61
N LYS A 22 -1.16 -14.62 2.66
CA LYS A 22 -0.03 -14.80 3.58
C LYS A 22 0.13 -13.54 4.46
N PRO A 23 -0.46 -13.51 5.67
CA PRO A 23 -0.36 -12.36 6.57
C PRO A 23 1.07 -12.08 7.03
N PHE A 24 1.35 -10.80 7.30
CA PHE A 24 2.58 -10.37 7.97
C PHE A 24 2.53 -10.74 9.46
N ASP A 25 3.68 -11.14 10.00
CA ASP A 25 3.84 -11.28 11.45
C ASP A 25 3.93 -9.89 12.09
N LYS A 26 3.08 -9.64 13.08
CA LYS A 26 3.00 -8.34 13.75
C LYS A 26 4.24 -8.10 14.61
N ASP A 27 4.81 -9.14 15.20
CA ASP A 27 5.97 -9.03 16.08
C ASP A 27 7.25 -8.69 15.29
N GLU A 28 7.23 -8.91 13.98
CA GLU A 28 8.30 -8.56 13.05
C GLU A 28 8.13 -7.16 12.43
N THR A 29 7.11 -6.41 12.80
CA THR A 29 6.96 -5.00 12.40
C THR A 29 7.89 -4.12 13.23
N ARG A 30 8.78 -3.39 12.56
CA ARG A 30 9.80 -2.54 13.22
C ARG A 30 9.96 -1.22 12.51
N ASP A 31 10.33 -0.18 13.25
CA ASP A 31 10.61 1.13 12.68
C ASP A 31 11.85 1.10 11.77
N LYS A 32 11.68 1.51 10.52
CA LYS A 32 12.75 1.64 9.52
C LYS A 32 12.67 3.00 8.83
N LEU A 33 13.79 3.45 8.26
CA LEU A 33 13.83 4.71 7.52
C LEU A 33 13.04 4.57 6.21
N PHE A 34 12.12 5.51 5.99
CA PHE A 34 11.49 5.79 4.71
C PHE A 34 12.13 7.02 4.09
N HIS A 35 12.41 6.98 2.80
CA HIS A 35 13.07 8.05 2.06
C HIS A 35 12.03 8.81 1.23
N TYR A 36 11.82 10.09 1.54
CA TYR A 36 10.94 10.96 0.79
C TYR A 36 11.64 11.50 -0.46
N GLU A 37 10.84 11.94 -1.44
CA GLU A 37 11.36 12.51 -2.70
C GLU A 37 12.20 13.78 -2.46
N ASP A 38 11.86 14.57 -1.45
CA ASP A 38 12.59 15.79 -1.07
C ASP A 38 13.95 15.53 -0.37
N GLY A 39 14.33 14.26 -0.23
CA GLY A 39 15.58 13.82 0.39
C GLY A 39 15.52 13.71 1.91
N THR A 40 14.39 14.04 2.55
CA THR A 40 14.21 13.83 3.98
C THR A 40 13.95 12.36 4.31
N THR A 41 14.11 11.98 5.58
CA THR A 41 13.84 10.63 6.05
C THR A 41 13.06 10.63 7.36
N GLU A 42 12.22 9.62 7.53
CA GLU A 42 11.46 9.41 8.77
C GLU A 42 11.44 7.92 9.12
N LYS A 43 11.38 7.61 10.42
CA LYS A 43 11.21 6.23 10.89
C LYS A 43 9.72 5.88 10.91
N LEU A 44 9.33 4.87 10.13
CA LEU A 44 7.96 4.39 10.04
C LEU A 44 7.86 2.90 10.39
N PRO A 45 6.76 2.45 11.02
CA PRO A 45 6.51 1.03 11.26
C PRO A 45 6.45 0.27 9.94
N THR A 46 7.46 -0.58 9.70
CA THR A 46 7.60 -1.32 8.45
C THR A 46 7.33 -2.80 8.71
N MET A 47 6.31 -3.36 8.06
CA MET A 47 5.98 -4.78 8.13
C MET A 47 7.08 -5.63 7.48
N HIS A 48 7.23 -6.87 7.93
CA HIS A 48 8.23 -7.79 7.42
C HIS A 48 7.60 -9.15 7.09
N ALA A 49 7.97 -9.70 5.93
CA ALA A 49 7.60 -11.05 5.52
C ALA A 49 8.79 -11.69 4.81
N GLN A 50 9.00 -12.98 5.08
CA GLN A 50 9.99 -13.80 4.42
C GLN A 50 9.31 -15.05 3.85
N GLY A 51 9.57 -15.34 2.58
CA GLY A 51 8.96 -16.48 1.90
C GLY A 51 9.10 -16.41 0.39
N HIS A 52 8.40 -17.32 -0.29
CA HIS A 52 8.31 -17.33 -1.75
C HIS A 52 7.17 -16.44 -2.22
N PHE A 53 7.53 -15.43 -3.01
CA PHE A 53 6.63 -14.48 -3.65
C PHE A 53 6.97 -14.41 -5.14
N MET A 54 5.98 -14.15 -5.99
CA MET A 54 6.30 -13.78 -7.37
C MET A 54 6.97 -12.41 -7.33
N TYR A 55 8.17 -12.35 -7.89
CA TYR A 55 9.04 -11.18 -7.87
C TYR A 55 9.73 -11.05 -9.22
N GLY A 56 10.05 -9.83 -9.61
CA GLY A 56 10.87 -9.57 -10.78
C GLY A 56 11.38 -8.13 -10.85
N VAL A 57 12.22 -7.88 -11.85
CA VAL A 57 12.80 -6.58 -12.16
C VAL A 57 12.23 -6.12 -13.51
N LEU A 58 11.84 -4.85 -13.58
CA LEU A 58 11.39 -4.18 -14.79
C LEU A 58 12.49 -3.22 -15.21
N GLU A 59 13.39 -3.70 -16.07
CA GLU A 59 14.59 -2.96 -16.49
C GLU A 59 14.23 -1.66 -17.22
N ASP A 60 13.22 -1.70 -18.09
CA ASP A 60 12.78 -0.55 -18.89
C ASP A 60 12.32 0.68 -18.07
N VAL A 61 11.98 0.46 -16.79
CA VAL A 61 11.48 1.50 -15.88
C VAL A 61 12.23 1.53 -14.54
N GLU A 62 13.39 0.87 -14.47
CA GLU A 62 14.25 0.81 -13.27
C GLU A 62 13.49 0.41 -11.98
N ALA A 63 12.51 -0.50 -12.09
CA ALA A 63 11.63 -0.87 -10.99
C ALA A 63 11.73 -2.35 -10.61
N LYS A 64 11.21 -2.69 -9.43
CA LYS A 64 11.05 -4.07 -8.94
C LYS A 64 9.59 -4.28 -8.56
N PHE A 65 9.07 -5.47 -8.81
CA PHE A 65 7.71 -5.85 -8.38
C PHE A 65 7.74 -7.06 -7.46
N ALA A 66 6.75 -7.13 -6.57
CA ALA A 66 6.42 -8.31 -5.79
C ALA A 66 4.90 -8.47 -5.74
N VAL A 67 4.39 -9.69 -5.83
CA VAL A 67 2.94 -9.98 -5.80
C VAL A 67 2.56 -10.48 -4.41
N LEU A 68 1.54 -9.83 -3.82
CA LEU A 68 0.94 -10.20 -2.55
C LEU A 68 -0.55 -10.46 -2.76
N ASP A 69 -0.94 -11.73 -2.72
CA ASP A 69 -2.33 -12.11 -2.94
C ASP A 69 -3.20 -11.83 -1.71
N TYR A 70 -4.43 -11.40 -1.94
CA TYR A 70 -5.49 -11.44 -0.94
C TYR A 70 -6.13 -12.83 -0.91
N GLN A 71 -6.79 -13.14 0.21
CA GLN A 71 -7.56 -14.36 0.42
C GLN A 71 -8.92 -14.30 -0.30
#